data_AF-A0A938QWW6-F1
#
_entry.id   AF-A0A938QWW6-F1
#
_cell.length_a   1.000
_cell.length_b   1.000
_cell.length_c   1.000
_cell.angle_alpha   90.00
_cell.angle_beta   90.00
_cell.angle_gamma   90.00
#
_symmetry.space_group_name_H-M   'P 1'
#
loop_
_entity.id
_entity.type
_entity.pdbx_description
1 polymer ?
#
loop_
_entity_poly.entity_id
_entity_poly.type
_entity_poly.pdbx_seq_one_letter_code
_entity_poly.pdbx_strand_id
1 'polypeptide(L)'
;MWWLVDCNGAFDEVRQYSPLPPLTDADCPPYYELQGALAATRDEAIVAAGCDGSCVRRVDTAGSFRHCGARRGFDCYLDDDGQCGRLCRFAEGYYPSVEDFVAANPCPDSV
;
A
#
# COMPACT_ATOMS: atom_id res chain seq x y z
N MET A 1 -3.68 -10.85 -0.69
CA MET A 1 -2.50 -10.00 -1.00
C MET A 1 -2.95 -8.55 -1.15
N TRP A 2 -2.07 -7.57 -0.99
CA TRP A 2 -2.44 -6.14 -0.92
C TRP A 2 -1.53 -5.30 -1.81
N TRP A 3 -2.10 -4.31 -2.49
CA TRP A 3 -1.41 -3.33 -3.32
C TRP A 3 -1.87 -1.93 -2.98
N LEU A 4 -0.99 -0.95 -3.16
CA LEU A 4 -1.28 0.46 -3.10
C LEU A 4 -1.43 1.02 -4.52
N VAL A 5 -2.48 1.79 -4.76
CA VAL A 5 -2.76 2.44 -6.05
C VAL A 5 -3.01 3.93 -5.85
N ASP A 6 -2.69 4.74 -6.85
CA ASP A 6 -3.05 6.17 -6.87
C ASP A 6 -4.46 6.35 -7.48
N CYS A 7 -5.37 6.86 -6.65
CA CYS A 7 -6.74 7.19 -6.97
C CYS A 7 -6.93 8.71 -6.93
N ASN A 8 -6.58 9.39 -8.02
CA ASN A 8 -6.78 10.83 -8.18
C ASN A 8 -6.05 11.69 -7.12
N GLY A 9 -4.81 11.34 -6.80
CA GLY A 9 -3.97 12.06 -5.84
C GLY A 9 -4.15 11.60 -4.39
N ALA A 10 -4.91 10.53 -4.16
CA ALA A 10 -4.99 9.81 -2.90
C ALA A 10 -4.50 8.37 -3.10
N PHE A 11 -3.91 7.76 -2.07
CA PHE A 11 -3.50 6.36 -2.14
C PHE A 11 -4.54 5.46 -1.50
N ASP A 12 -4.96 4.42 -2.21
CA ASP A 12 -5.89 3.40 -1.72
C ASP A 12 -5.32 1.99 -1.86
N GLU A 13 -5.92 1.05 -1.14
CA GLU A 13 -5.47 -0.34 -1.10
C GLU A 13 -6.38 -1.26 -1.91
N VAL A 14 -5.82 -1.92 -2.93
CA VAL A 14 -6.47 -3.07 -3.56
C VAL A 14 -6.16 -4.31 -2.75
N ARG A 15 -7.19 -5.10 -2.45
CA ARG A 15 -7.07 -6.32 -1.65
C ARG A 15 -7.53 -7.54 -2.44
N GLN A 16 -6.68 -8.55 -2.50
CA GLN A 16 -7.05 -9.87 -2.97
C GLN A 16 -7.52 -10.73 -1.80
N TYR A 17 -8.71 -11.29 -1.97
CA TYR A 17 -9.32 -12.28 -1.11
C TYR A 17 -9.20 -13.65 -1.76
N SER A 18 -8.70 -14.61 -1.00
CA SER A 18 -8.59 -16.02 -1.42
C SER A 18 -9.49 -16.88 -0.53
N PRO A 19 -10.00 -18.00 -1.05
CA PRO A 19 -10.81 -18.91 -0.26
C PRO A 19 -10.01 -19.43 0.94
N LEU A 20 -10.72 -19.61 2.07
CA LEU A 20 -10.17 -20.27 3.25
C LEU A 20 -10.61 -21.73 3.26
N PRO A 21 -9.76 -22.65 3.77
CA PRO A 21 -10.14 -24.06 3.93
C PRO A 21 -11.47 -24.20 4.69
N PRO A 22 -12.35 -25.14 4.29
CA PRO A 22 -12.13 -26.19 3.30
C PRO A 22 -12.38 -25.80 1.84
N LEU A 23 -12.77 -24.55 1.56
CA LEU A 23 -13.04 -24.09 0.19
C LEU A 23 -11.74 -24.00 -0.61
N THR A 24 -11.84 -24.31 -1.89
CA THR A 24 -10.75 -24.19 -2.86
C THR A 24 -11.02 -23.07 -3.86
N ASP A 25 -10.02 -22.70 -4.66
CA ASP A 25 -10.17 -21.74 -5.75
C ASP A 25 -11.22 -22.18 -6.79
N ALA A 26 -11.52 -23.48 -6.89
CA ALA A 26 -12.58 -23.99 -7.77
C ALA A 26 -13.99 -23.70 -7.21
N ASP A 27 -14.14 -23.67 -5.88
CA ASP A 27 -15.41 -23.40 -5.20
C ASP A 27 -15.68 -21.89 -5.07
N CYS A 28 -14.61 -21.14 -4.79
CA CYS A 28 -14.65 -19.70 -4.61
C CYS A 28 -13.35 -19.09 -5.16
N PRO A 29 -13.31 -18.73 -6.45
CA PRO A 29 -12.14 -18.11 -7.05
C PRO A 29 -11.72 -16.86 -6.27
N PRO A 30 -10.41 -16.55 -6.21
CA PRO A 30 -9.95 -15.29 -5.63
C PRO A 30 -10.61 -14.10 -6.32
N TYR A 31 -10.92 -13.07 -5.54
CA TYR A 31 -11.45 -11.81 -6.05
C TYR A 31 -10.69 -10.64 -5.46
N TYR A 32 -10.81 -9.49 -6.11
CA TYR A 32 -10.13 -8.25 -5.76
C TYR A 32 -11.18 -7.22 -5.35
N GLU A 33 -10.83 -6.41 -4.37
CA GLU A 33 -11.67 -5.32 -3.87
C GLU A 33 -10.85 -4.03 -3.79
N LEU A 34 -11.48 -2.93 -4.21
CA LEU A 34 -11.00 -1.57 -4.03
C LEU A 34 -12.19 -0.62 -3.91
N GLN A 35 -12.26 0.16 -2.82
CA GLN A 35 -13.33 1.15 -2.59
C GLN A 35 -14.76 0.58 -2.76
N GLY A 36 -14.97 -0.69 -2.43
CA GLY A 36 -16.23 -1.42 -2.59
C GLY A 36 -16.47 -2.02 -3.98
N ALA A 37 -15.61 -1.77 -4.96
CA ALA A 37 -15.66 -2.41 -6.27
C ALA A 37 -15.05 -3.80 -6.21
N LEU A 38 -15.85 -4.84 -6.51
CA LEU A 38 -15.41 -6.23 -6.55
C LEU A 38 -15.14 -6.66 -8.00
N ALA A 39 -14.00 -7.32 -8.25
CA ALA A 39 -13.64 -7.81 -9.58
C ALA A 39 -12.84 -9.13 -9.54
N ALA A 40 -12.77 -9.81 -10.69
CA ALA A 40 -12.01 -11.05 -10.83
C ALA A 40 -10.50 -10.81 -10.90
N THR A 41 -10.09 -9.62 -11.35
CA THR A 41 -8.68 -9.23 -11.44
C THR A 41 -8.41 -7.92 -10.71
N ARG A 42 -7.14 -7.71 -10.34
CA ARG A 42 -6.67 -6.47 -9.71
C ARG A 42 -6.98 -5.24 -10.56
N ASP A 43 -6.64 -5.31 -11.84
CA ASP A 43 -6.72 -4.15 -12.75
C ASP A 43 -8.17 -3.79 -13.05
N GLU A 44 -9.08 -4.76 -13.12
CA GLU A 44 -10.52 -4.51 -13.21
C GLU A 44 -11.05 -3.78 -11.96
N ALA A 45 -10.60 -4.16 -10.75
CA ALA A 45 -11.00 -3.47 -9.53
C ALA A 45 -10.52 -2.02 -9.51
N ILE A 46 -9.29 -1.77 -9.97
CA ILE A 46 -8.70 -0.43 -10.11
C ILE A 46 -9.52 0.44 -11.07
N VAL A 47 -9.84 -0.08 -12.26
CA VAL A 47 -10.63 0.63 -13.26
C VAL A 47 -12.06 0.88 -12.76
N ALA A 48 -12.68 -0.10 -12.10
CA ALA A 48 -14.03 0.02 -11.56
C ALA A 48 -14.13 1.06 -10.43
N ALA A 49 -13.06 1.26 -9.65
CA ALA A 49 -12.98 2.31 -8.63
C ALA A 49 -12.65 3.71 -9.22
N GLY A 50 -12.38 3.81 -10.53
CA GLY A 50 -12.04 5.08 -11.18
C GLY A 50 -10.64 5.59 -10.82
N CYS A 51 -9.73 4.68 -10.46
CA CYS A 51 -8.35 4.99 -10.12
C CYS A 51 -7.42 4.89 -11.34
N ASP A 52 -6.25 5.52 -11.26
CA ASP A 52 -5.22 5.39 -12.28
C ASP A 52 -4.37 4.15 -11.99
N GLY A 53 -4.47 3.15 -12.86
CA GLY A 53 -3.67 1.94 -12.80
C GLY A 53 -2.23 2.09 -13.28
N SER A 54 -1.80 3.30 -13.64
CA SER A 54 -0.42 3.58 -14.09
C SER A 54 0.65 3.29 -13.03
N CYS A 55 0.26 3.34 -11.75
CA CYS A 55 1.16 3.15 -10.62
C CYS A 55 0.54 2.25 -9.56
N VAL A 56 0.96 0.99 -9.54
CA VAL A 56 0.51 -0.03 -8.60
C VAL A 56 1.72 -0.58 -7.85
N ARG A 57 1.69 -0.50 -6.52
CA ARG A 57 2.79 -0.97 -5.67
C ARG A 57 2.35 -2.14 -4.82
N ARG A 58 3.08 -3.24 -4.83
CA ARG A 58 2.82 -4.40 -3.96
C ARG A 58 3.38 -4.12 -2.57
N VAL A 59 2.71 -4.64 -1.53
CA VAL A 59 3.29 -4.60 -0.18
C VAL A 59 4.65 -5.32 -0.15
N ASP A 60 5.63 -4.69 0.48
CA ASP A 60 7.00 -5.20 0.57
C ASP A 60 7.39 -5.48 2.02
N THR A 61 7.62 -4.44 2.79
CA THR A 61 8.15 -4.54 4.15
C THR A 61 7.33 -3.69 5.09
N ALA A 62 6.89 -4.28 6.21
CA ALA A 62 6.33 -3.55 7.34
C ALA A 62 7.32 -3.55 8.50
N GLY A 63 7.41 -2.45 9.22
CA GLY A 63 8.42 -2.29 10.26
C GLY A 63 8.11 -1.20 11.27
N SER A 64 9.03 -1.05 12.22
CA SER A 64 9.00 0.09 13.14
C SER A 64 10.41 0.42 13.62
N PHE A 65 10.64 1.69 13.95
CA PHE A 65 11.93 2.18 14.46
C PHE A 65 11.69 3.28 15.51
N ARG A 66 12.75 3.66 16.25
CA ARG A 66 12.68 4.80 17.19
C ARG A 66 13.12 6.08 16.48
N HIS A 67 12.29 7.11 16.57
CA HIS A 67 12.56 8.46 16.07
C HIS A 67 12.11 9.49 17.11
N CYS A 68 12.99 10.40 17.50
CA CYS A 68 12.73 11.42 18.53
C CYS A 68 12.13 10.86 19.83
N GLY A 69 12.67 9.72 20.31
CA GLY A 69 12.21 9.06 21.54
C GLY A 69 10.93 8.22 21.42
N ALA A 70 10.16 8.36 20.32
CA ALA A 70 8.93 7.62 20.08
C ALA A 70 9.15 6.44 19.09
N ARG A 71 8.31 5.40 19.19
CA ARG A 71 8.28 4.31 18.20
C ARG A 71 7.38 4.72 17.03
N ARG A 72 7.88 4.64 15.80
CA ARG A 72 7.15 4.93 14.56
C ARG A 72 7.01 3.63 13.77
N GLY A 73 5.79 3.32 13.34
CA GLY A 73 5.51 2.21 12.42
C GLY A 73 5.49 2.68 10.98
N PHE A 74 5.78 1.77 10.05
CA PHE A 74 5.70 2.05 8.63
C PHE A 74 5.37 0.80 7.81
N ASP A 75 4.75 1.01 6.66
CA ASP A 75 4.55 0.00 5.62
C ASP A 75 5.15 0.51 4.32
N CYS A 76 6.09 -0.23 3.73
CA CYS A 76 6.66 0.09 2.44
C CYS A 76 6.08 -0.79 1.34
N TYR A 77 5.91 -0.17 0.18
CA TYR A 77 5.34 -0.75 -1.01
C TYR A 77 6.37 -0.61 -2.14
N LEU A 78 6.62 -1.72 -2.82
CA LEU A 78 7.51 -1.77 -3.97
C LEU A 78 6.67 -1.76 -5.24
N ASP A 79 7.13 -0.95 -6.17
CA ASP A 79 6.68 -1.01 -7.54
C ASP A 79 7.49 -2.09 -8.26
N ASP A 80 6.84 -3.20 -8.60
CA ASP A 80 7.47 -4.32 -9.31
C ASP A 80 7.77 -3.95 -10.79
N ASP A 81 7.06 -2.95 -11.36
CA ASP A 81 7.11 -2.57 -12.78
C ASP A 81 7.96 -1.31 -13.05
N GLY A 82 8.49 -0.67 -12.00
CA GLY A 82 9.42 0.46 -12.07
C GLY A 82 8.84 1.80 -12.57
N GLN A 83 7.53 1.93 -12.66
CA GLN A 83 6.80 3.12 -13.12
C GLN A 83 6.78 4.30 -12.12
N CYS A 84 6.82 4.05 -10.83
CA CYS A 84 6.56 5.05 -9.81
C CYS A 84 7.33 4.84 -8.48
N GLY A 85 8.21 3.83 -8.44
CA GLY A 85 9.19 3.65 -7.37
C GLY A 85 8.61 3.21 -6.03
N ARG A 86 9.48 3.09 -5.03
CA ARG A 86 9.11 2.71 -3.67
C ARG A 86 8.36 3.84 -2.97
N LEU A 87 7.39 3.47 -2.13
CA LEU A 87 6.72 4.40 -1.24
C LEU A 87 6.52 3.75 0.14
N CYS A 88 6.70 4.52 1.20
CA CYS A 88 6.53 4.08 2.58
C CYS A 88 5.46 4.96 3.26
N ARG A 89 4.45 4.31 3.81
CA ARG A 89 3.37 4.91 4.60
C ARG A 89 3.78 5.00 6.06
N PHE A 90 3.64 6.19 6.61
CA PHE A 90 3.75 6.52 8.03
C PHE A 90 2.42 7.14 8.49
N ALA A 91 2.26 7.40 9.79
CA ALA A 91 1.07 8.08 10.30
C ALA A 91 0.96 9.52 9.77
N GLU A 92 2.10 10.12 9.47
CA GLU A 92 2.26 11.49 8.99
C GLU A 92 2.04 11.65 7.48
N GLY A 93 2.09 10.54 6.72
CA GLY A 93 1.92 10.55 5.28
C GLY A 93 2.79 9.53 4.55
N TYR A 94 3.02 9.78 3.27
CA TYR A 94 3.78 8.91 2.38
C TYR A 94 5.11 9.53 2.01
N TYR A 95 6.19 8.75 2.11
CA TYR A 95 7.55 9.19 1.84
C TYR A 95 8.28 8.12 1.01
N PRO A 96 9.25 8.47 0.14
CA PRO A 96 9.93 7.46 -0.68
C PRO A 96 10.74 6.44 0.13
N SER A 97 11.22 6.84 1.32
CA SER A 97 12.01 6.01 2.22
C SER A 97 11.83 6.41 3.70
N VAL A 98 12.40 5.62 4.62
CA VAL A 98 12.46 5.96 6.05
C VAL A 98 13.39 7.16 6.26
N GLU A 99 14.48 7.23 5.49
CA GLU A 99 15.45 8.32 5.51
C GLU A 99 14.80 9.65 5.11
N ASP A 100 13.95 9.64 4.07
CA ASP A 100 13.20 10.82 3.65
C ASP A 100 12.18 11.27 4.71
N PHE A 101 11.52 10.32 5.38
CA PHE A 101 10.66 10.63 6.51
C PHE A 101 11.45 11.32 7.64
N VAL A 102 12.62 10.79 8.00
CA VAL A 102 13.48 11.37 9.05
C VAL A 102 13.96 12.77 8.67
N ALA A 103 14.33 12.98 7.41
CA ALA A 103 14.76 14.29 6.91
C ALA A 103 13.61 15.32 6.93
N ALA A 104 12.39 14.90 6.58
CA ALA A 104 11.20 15.76 6.59
C ALA A 104 10.66 16.04 7.99
N ASN A 105 11.00 15.20 8.98
CA ASN A 105 10.53 15.29 10.35
C ASN A 105 11.70 15.38 11.33
N PRO A 106 12.50 16.46 11.32
CA PRO A 106 13.63 16.59 12.24
C PRO A 106 13.15 16.54 13.68
N CYS A 107 13.95 15.96 14.57
CA CYS A 107 13.63 15.99 15.99
C CYS A 107 13.67 17.44 16.48
N PRO A 108 12.72 17.86 17.32
CA PRO A 108 12.81 19.18 17.94
C PRO A 108 14.12 19.26 18.71
N ASP A 109 14.83 20.38 18.56
CA ASP A 109 16.01 20.67 19.36
C ASP A 109 15.63 20.53 20.83
N SER A 110 16.31 19.63 21.55
CA SER A 110 16.06 19.39 22.95
C SER A 110 16.22 20.70 23.72
N VAL A 111 15.11 21.24 24.24
CA VAL A 111 15.09 22.38 25.16
C VAL A 111 15.54 21.94 26.55
#